data_AF-A0AAX2H330-F1
#
_entry.id   AF-A0AAX2H330-F1
#
_cell.length_a   1.000
_cell.length_b   1.000
_cell.length_c   1.000
_cell.angle_alpha   90.00
_cell.angle_beta   90.00
_cell.angle_gamma   90.00
#
_symmetry.space_group_name_H-M   'P 1'
#
loop_
_entity.id
_entity.type
_entity.pdbx_description
1 polymer ?
#
loop_
_entity_poly.entity_id
_entity_poly.type
_entity_poly.pdbx_seq_one_letter_code
_entity_poly.pdbx_strand_id
1 'polypeptide(L)'
;MSADQRFFDFLKRRIGLDVASVGPAIIERAVRQRCTALNMQDHDEYWQRLNASADEQQALIESVIVPETWFFRYPESFATLGRLARERLAAQTAPRVLRLLSLPCSTGEEPYSIAMAMFDAGFAAHQFRVEALDISPLSIQRAQRAVYGKNSFRGQEIGFRERHFTLEADGYHVSARVREQIEFKVGNVLDPALTASQPPYDFVFCRNLLIYFDLKTQQQALDALTRMTRLDGVLFIGPAEGSLLHGLGMRSINAPQSFAFCHSQEPPAVLPRPVERTAPVKPLPLPMAPVSRPFAARPHTPPPPPAQVARVPDEAPRGVLETIAQLANEGKSREARALCEQALQQHGPQAQVFYWLGLLSDVEGQTAQAQGFYRKALYLQPQHAEALAHLAALLASQGDVAGAQRLQARAARNERALHSERKS
;
A
#
# COMPACT_ATOMS: atom_id res chain seq x y z
N MET A 1 0.51 2.91 31.08
CA MET A 1 1.96 2.64 31.01
C MET A 1 2.50 3.50 29.89
N SER A 2 3.49 4.35 30.17
CA SER A 2 4.15 5.14 29.13
C SER A 2 4.69 4.21 28.06
N ALA A 3 4.55 4.61 26.80
CA ALA A 3 5.25 3.96 25.69
C ALA A 3 6.75 3.89 26.00
N ASP A 4 7.35 2.70 25.92
CA ASP A 4 8.78 2.53 26.14
C ASP A 4 9.53 2.82 24.84
N GLN A 5 10.15 3.99 24.79
CA GLN A 5 10.83 4.54 23.61
C GLN A 5 11.95 3.63 23.09
N ARG A 6 12.53 2.76 23.93
CA ARG A 6 13.63 1.87 23.51
C ARG A 6 13.23 0.92 22.39
N PHE A 7 12.00 0.37 22.46
CA PHE A 7 11.49 -0.52 21.40
C PHE A 7 11.22 0.22 20.10
N PHE A 8 10.78 1.48 20.20
CA PHE A 8 10.54 2.34 19.05
C PHE A 8 11.84 2.63 18.31
N ASP A 9 12.87 3.03 19.05
CA ASP A 9 14.20 3.32 18.50
C ASP A 9 14.85 2.06 17.92
N PHE A 10 14.64 0.90 18.56
CA PHE A 10 15.09 -0.39 18.05
C PHE A 10 14.48 -0.71 16.67
N LEU A 11 13.15 -0.65 16.55
CA LEU A 11 12.46 -0.95 15.30
C LEU A 11 12.80 0.06 14.21
N LYS A 12 12.87 1.35 14.55
CA LYS A 12 13.30 2.39 13.62
C LYS A 12 14.70 2.13 13.09
N ARG A 13 15.65 1.78 13.95
CA ARG A 13 17.04 1.50 13.55
C ARG A 13 17.15 0.22 12.71
N ARG A 14 16.39 -0.82 13.06
CA ARG A 14 16.53 -2.14 12.44
C ARG A 14 15.79 -2.28 11.12
N ILE A 15 14.59 -1.71 11.03
CA ILE A 15 13.68 -1.91 9.89
C ILE A 15 13.13 -0.59 9.32
N GLY A 16 13.52 0.56 9.86
CA GLY A 16 13.07 1.87 9.39
C GLY A 16 11.69 2.29 9.87
N LEU A 17 11.02 1.47 10.70
CA LEU A 17 9.64 1.67 11.11
C LEU A 17 9.50 2.95 11.94
N ASP A 18 8.69 3.87 11.46
CA ASP A 18 8.41 5.13 12.13
C ASP A 18 7.12 5.04 12.96
N VAL A 19 7.22 5.36 14.25
CA VAL A 19 6.12 5.28 15.21
C VAL A 19 4.99 6.25 14.87
N ALA A 20 5.32 7.44 14.37
CA ALA A 20 4.29 8.41 13.98
C ALA A 20 3.47 7.89 12.79
N SER A 21 4.11 7.12 11.92
CA SER A 21 3.49 6.48 10.76
C SER A 21 2.60 5.28 11.15
N VAL A 22 3.04 4.37 12.03
CA VAL A 22 2.23 3.20 12.43
C VAL A 22 1.27 3.44 13.58
N GLY A 23 1.63 4.32 14.52
CA GLY A 23 0.94 4.53 15.79
C GLY A 23 1.57 3.70 16.93
N PRO A 24 1.77 4.28 18.12
CA PRO A 24 2.47 3.62 19.24
C PRO A 24 1.78 2.34 19.71
N ALA A 25 0.44 2.30 19.65
CA ALA A 25 -0.37 1.16 20.09
C ALA A 25 -0.04 -0.16 19.38
N ILE A 26 0.38 -0.11 18.09
CA ILE A 26 0.75 -1.31 17.34
C ILE A 26 2.03 -1.93 17.93
N ILE A 27 3.02 -1.10 18.21
CA ILE A 27 4.30 -1.56 18.76
C ILE A 27 4.13 -2.00 20.22
N GLU A 28 3.36 -1.25 21.02
CA GLU A 28 3.05 -1.65 22.41
C GLU A 28 2.33 -3.00 22.48
N ARG A 29 1.38 -3.24 21.56
CA ARG A 29 0.70 -4.53 21.45
C ARG A 29 1.68 -5.64 21.09
N ALA A 30 2.56 -5.41 20.12
CA ALA A 30 3.57 -6.39 19.72
C ALA A 30 4.51 -6.73 20.88
N VAL A 31 5.05 -5.72 21.57
CA VAL A 31 5.91 -5.92 22.75
C VAL A 31 5.18 -6.73 23.83
N ARG A 32 3.93 -6.36 24.16
CA ARG A 32 3.12 -7.10 25.14
C ARG A 32 2.91 -8.57 24.76
N GLN A 33 2.62 -8.83 23.48
CA GLN A 33 2.45 -10.18 22.97
C GLN A 33 3.74 -10.99 23.10
N ARG A 34 4.90 -10.39 22.80
CA ARG A 34 6.21 -11.03 22.97
C ARG A 34 6.56 -11.29 24.44
N CYS A 35 6.37 -10.31 25.33
CA CYS A 35 6.54 -10.50 26.77
C CYS A 35 5.69 -11.67 27.29
N THR A 36 4.42 -11.72 26.88
CA THR A 36 3.50 -12.80 27.28
C THR A 36 3.96 -14.17 26.74
N ALA A 37 4.39 -14.23 25.48
CA ALA A 37 4.85 -15.48 24.86
C ALA A 37 6.11 -16.04 25.51
N LEU A 38 6.95 -15.18 26.09
CA LEU A 38 8.19 -15.57 26.78
C LEU A 38 8.07 -15.62 28.30
N ASN A 39 6.88 -15.34 28.87
CA ASN A 39 6.66 -15.21 30.31
C ASN A 39 7.57 -14.18 31.01
N MET A 40 7.83 -13.04 30.35
CA MET A 40 8.65 -11.95 30.91
C MET A 40 7.83 -11.14 31.93
N GLN A 41 8.45 -10.77 33.05
CA GLN A 41 7.78 -10.08 34.16
C GLN A 41 7.59 -8.59 33.87
N ASP A 42 8.53 -7.98 33.15
CA ASP A 42 8.49 -6.56 32.78
C ASP A 42 9.18 -6.26 31.44
N HIS A 43 9.18 -4.98 31.06
CA HIS A 43 9.82 -4.52 29.83
C HIS A 43 11.36 -4.54 29.90
N ASP A 44 11.96 -4.45 31.09
CA ASP A 44 13.42 -4.43 31.24
C ASP A 44 14.00 -5.83 31.01
N GLU A 45 13.36 -6.86 31.57
CA GLU A 45 13.69 -8.26 31.33
C GLU A 45 13.55 -8.60 29.84
N TYR A 46 12.44 -8.19 29.22
CA TYR A 46 12.23 -8.39 27.79
C TYR A 46 13.25 -7.62 26.94
N TRP A 47 13.61 -6.40 27.32
CA TRP A 47 14.64 -5.62 26.63
C TRP A 47 16.01 -6.31 26.67
N GLN A 48 16.39 -6.90 27.80
CA GLN A 48 17.63 -7.68 27.89
C GLN A 48 17.59 -8.90 26.96
N ARG A 49 16.48 -9.65 26.96
CA ARG A 49 16.29 -10.81 26.07
C ARG A 49 16.35 -10.42 24.59
N LEU A 50 15.69 -9.32 24.22
CA LEU A 50 15.67 -8.78 22.86
C LEU A 50 17.08 -8.43 22.37
N ASN A 51 17.91 -7.80 23.21
CA ASN A 51 19.28 -7.46 22.83
C ASN A 51 20.19 -8.68 22.72
N ALA A 52 19.92 -9.75 23.49
CA ALA A 52 20.74 -10.95 23.52
C ALA A 52 20.38 -11.99 22.43
N SER A 53 19.25 -11.87 21.75
CA SER A 53 18.75 -12.91 20.83
C SER A 53 18.29 -12.34 19.48
N ALA A 54 19.01 -12.70 18.42
CA ALA A 54 18.63 -12.34 17.04
C ALA A 54 17.27 -12.93 16.65
N ASP A 55 16.95 -14.14 17.11
CA ASP A 55 15.65 -14.77 16.87
C ASP A 55 14.51 -13.96 17.50
N GLU A 56 14.72 -13.45 18.72
CA GLU A 56 13.70 -12.62 19.38
C GLU A 56 13.55 -11.25 18.71
N GLN A 57 14.66 -10.66 18.25
CA GLN A 57 14.61 -9.45 17.44
C GLN A 57 13.76 -9.64 16.19
N GLN A 58 13.96 -10.76 15.48
CA GLN A 58 13.14 -11.10 14.33
C GLN A 58 11.68 -11.33 14.75
N ALA A 59 11.42 -12.03 15.85
CA ALA A 59 10.05 -12.28 16.31
C ALA A 59 9.29 -10.99 16.67
N LEU A 60 9.96 -9.98 17.24
CA LEU A 60 9.37 -8.66 17.47
C LEU A 60 9.06 -7.94 16.14
N ILE A 61 9.99 -8.01 15.17
CA ILE A 61 9.80 -7.45 13.82
C ILE A 61 8.57 -8.09 13.15
N GLU A 62 8.45 -9.42 13.18
CA GLU A 62 7.29 -10.14 12.65
C GLU A 62 5.96 -9.69 13.29
N SER A 63 6.01 -9.29 14.56
CA SER A 63 4.81 -8.89 15.31
C SER A 63 4.31 -7.48 14.94
N VAL A 64 5.15 -6.64 14.30
CA VAL A 64 4.79 -5.28 13.89
C VAL A 64 4.59 -5.12 12.39
N ILE A 65 5.06 -6.07 11.57
CA ILE A 65 4.85 -6.07 10.13
C ILE A 65 3.38 -6.35 9.80
N VAL A 66 2.87 -5.66 8.77
CA VAL A 66 1.51 -5.86 8.25
C VAL A 66 1.60 -6.52 6.87
N PRO A 67 1.44 -7.86 6.77
CA PRO A 67 1.62 -8.59 5.51
C PRO A 67 0.38 -8.52 4.61
N GLU A 68 -0.22 -7.33 4.43
CA GLU A 68 -1.41 -7.21 3.60
C GLU A 68 -1.06 -7.07 2.11
N THR A 69 -1.39 -8.08 1.34
CA THR A 69 -1.18 -8.11 -0.11
C THR A 69 -2.23 -8.99 -0.80
N TRP A 70 -2.38 -8.82 -2.11
CA TRP A 70 -3.29 -9.61 -2.95
C TRP A 70 -2.83 -9.57 -4.40
N PHE A 71 -3.26 -10.56 -5.18
CA PHE A 71 -2.88 -10.68 -6.59
C PHE A 71 -3.36 -9.49 -7.42
N PHE A 72 -2.52 -9.06 -8.36
CA PHE A 72 -2.78 -7.96 -9.28
C PHE A 72 -3.23 -6.67 -8.59
N ARG A 73 -2.67 -6.38 -7.41
CA ARG A 73 -2.85 -5.10 -6.72
C ARG A 73 -2.35 -3.95 -7.63
N TYR A 74 -3.29 -3.15 -8.14
CA TYR A 74 -3.09 -2.15 -9.20
C TYR A 74 -2.80 -2.78 -10.58
N PRO A 75 -3.83 -3.35 -11.25
CA PRO A 75 -3.69 -4.11 -12.50
C PRO A 75 -3.05 -3.29 -13.64
N GLU A 76 -3.28 -1.98 -13.69
CA GLU A 76 -2.76 -1.07 -14.71
C GLU A 76 -1.23 -0.99 -14.72
N SER A 77 -0.60 -1.20 -13.56
CA SER A 77 0.85 -1.26 -13.45
C SER A 77 1.42 -2.51 -14.13
N PHE A 78 0.75 -3.65 -14.04
CA PHE A 78 1.19 -4.91 -14.67
C PHE A 78 0.97 -4.87 -16.19
N ALA A 79 -0.14 -4.28 -16.64
CA ALA A 79 -0.35 -4.03 -18.07
C ALA A 79 0.74 -3.11 -18.65
N THR A 80 1.12 -2.07 -17.89
CA THR A 80 2.22 -1.15 -18.25
C THR A 80 3.57 -1.86 -18.27
N LEU A 81 3.85 -2.74 -17.30
CA LEU A 81 5.05 -3.58 -17.29
C LEU A 81 5.17 -4.39 -18.59
N GLY A 82 4.13 -5.11 -18.98
CA GLY A 82 4.16 -5.94 -20.20
C GLY A 82 4.44 -5.13 -21.47
N ARG A 83 3.85 -3.92 -21.58
CA ARG A 83 4.13 -3.01 -22.70
C ARG A 83 5.59 -2.56 -22.72
N LEU A 84 6.09 -2.01 -21.62
CA LEU A 84 7.46 -1.49 -21.51
C LEU A 84 8.52 -2.59 -21.69
N ALA A 85 8.23 -3.80 -21.21
CA ALA A 85 9.11 -4.95 -21.39
C ALA A 85 9.26 -5.32 -22.88
N ARG A 86 8.17 -5.22 -23.67
CA ARG A 86 8.20 -5.51 -25.11
C ARG A 86 9.01 -4.46 -25.86
N GLU A 87 8.78 -3.19 -25.54
CA GLU A 87 9.56 -2.08 -26.10
C GLU A 87 11.07 -2.26 -25.82
N ARG A 88 11.43 -2.63 -24.59
CA ARG A 88 12.83 -2.87 -24.21
C ARG A 88 13.47 -4.07 -24.91
N LEU A 89 12.73 -5.16 -25.14
CA LEU A 89 13.24 -6.32 -25.88
C LEU A 89 13.36 -6.02 -27.38
N ALA A 90 12.41 -5.26 -27.96
CA ALA A 90 12.47 -4.85 -29.36
C ALA A 90 13.62 -3.88 -29.67
N ALA A 91 14.01 -3.05 -28.70
CA ALA A 91 15.12 -2.10 -28.84
C ALA A 91 16.52 -2.75 -28.71
N GLN A 92 16.60 -4.04 -28.37
CA GLN A 92 17.87 -4.73 -28.13
C GLN A 92 18.32 -5.56 -29.33
N THR A 93 19.62 -5.50 -29.62
CA THR A 93 20.28 -6.26 -30.70
C THR A 93 20.73 -7.65 -30.29
N ALA A 94 20.79 -7.93 -28.99
CA ALA A 94 21.21 -9.23 -28.44
C ALA A 94 20.16 -9.80 -27.48
N PRO A 95 20.00 -11.14 -27.44
CA PRO A 95 19.09 -11.79 -26.50
C PRO A 95 19.53 -11.52 -25.05
N ARG A 96 18.62 -10.99 -24.25
CA ARG A 96 18.85 -10.65 -22.85
C ARG A 96 17.69 -11.09 -21.98
N VAL A 97 18.01 -11.50 -20.76
CA VAL A 97 17.04 -11.78 -19.70
C VAL A 97 16.69 -10.48 -18.98
N LEU A 98 15.42 -10.10 -18.99
CA LEU A 98 14.91 -8.98 -18.20
C LEU A 98 14.96 -9.34 -16.71
N ARG A 99 15.54 -8.44 -15.91
CA ARG A 99 15.62 -8.62 -14.46
C ARG A 99 14.59 -7.73 -13.77
N LEU A 100 13.70 -8.35 -13.02
CA LEU A 100 12.64 -7.69 -12.27
C LEU A 100 12.86 -7.88 -10.77
N LEU A 101 12.52 -6.86 -9.98
CA LEU A 101 12.60 -6.90 -8.52
C LEU A 101 11.22 -6.58 -7.92
N SER A 102 10.79 -7.35 -6.93
CA SER A 102 9.68 -7.02 -6.02
C SER A 102 10.20 -6.92 -4.59
N LEU A 103 10.09 -5.75 -3.98
CA LEU A 103 10.63 -5.43 -2.66
C LEU A 103 9.78 -4.31 -2.02
N PRO A 104 9.02 -4.57 -0.95
CA PRO A 104 8.85 -5.84 -0.26
C PRO A 104 7.86 -6.74 -1.02
N CYS A 105 8.05 -8.05 -0.95
CA CYS A 105 7.18 -9.01 -1.64
C CYS A 105 6.09 -9.63 -0.75
N SER A 106 6.14 -9.43 0.56
CA SER A 106 5.21 -10.00 1.56
C SER A 106 5.04 -11.51 1.34
N THR A 107 3.82 -12.02 1.32
CA THR A 107 3.49 -13.43 1.12
C THR A 107 3.52 -13.87 -0.35
N GLY A 108 4.08 -13.08 -1.27
CA GLY A 108 4.42 -13.49 -2.63
C GLY A 108 3.43 -13.11 -3.73
N GLU A 109 2.26 -12.56 -3.40
CA GLU A 109 1.24 -12.22 -4.41
C GLU A 109 1.76 -11.24 -5.48
N GLU A 110 2.61 -10.27 -5.12
CA GLU A 110 3.18 -9.31 -6.08
C GLU A 110 4.16 -9.95 -7.07
N PRO A 111 5.23 -10.67 -6.65
CA PRO A 111 6.17 -11.28 -7.60
C PRO A 111 5.50 -12.36 -8.47
N TYR A 112 4.50 -13.08 -7.95
CA TYR A 112 3.68 -13.97 -8.76
C TYR A 112 2.84 -13.22 -9.80
N SER A 113 2.22 -12.09 -9.42
CA SER A 113 1.49 -11.24 -10.37
C SER A 113 2.40 -10.67 -11.46
N ILE A 114 3.64 -10.29 -11.12
CA ILE A 114 4.66 -9.88 -12.09
C ILE A 114 4.91 -11.00 -13.11
N ALA A 115 5.23 -12.21 -12.63
CA ALA A 115 5.54 -13.34 -13.51
C ALA A 115 4.34 -13.75 -14.39
N MET A 116 3.12 -13.77 -13.83
CA MET A 116 1.89 -14.04 -14.58
C MET A 116 1.65 -12.98 -15.67
N ALA A 117 1.83 -11.70 -15.34
CA ALA A 117 1.69 -10.60 -16.30
C ALA A 117 2.70 -10.69 -17.45
N MET A 118 3.93 -11.12 -17.16
CA MET A 118 4.94 -11.36 -18.20
C MET A 118 4.52 -12.52 -19.13
N PHE A 119 4.03 -13.64 -18.58
CA PHE A 119 3.52 -14.72 -19.43
C PHE A 119 2.29 -14.30 -20.25
N ASP A 120 1.34 -13.60 -19.64
CA ASP A 120 0.14 -13.09 -20.33
C ASP A 120 0.50 -12.05 -21.41
N ALA A 121 1.63 -11.35 -21.26
CA ALA A 121 2.17 -10.42 -22.26
C ALA A 121 2.94 -11.10 -23.41
N GLY A 122 3.08 -12.44 -23.37
CA GLY A 122 3.70 -13.25 -24.42
C GLY A 122 5.19 -13.57 -24.21
N PHE A 123 5.76 -13.29 -23.04
CA PHE A 123 7.17 -13.60 -22.78
C PHE A 123 7.40 -15.08 -22.49
N ALA A 124 8.48 -15.62 -23.05
CA ALA A 124 8.97 -16.96 -22.73
C ALA A 124 9.76 -16.95 -21.41
N ALA A 125 9.79 -18.10 -20.73
CA ALA A 125 10.43 -18.28 -19.42
C ALA A 125 11.93 -17.89 -19.39
N HIS A 126 12.65 -18.02 -20.51
CA HIS A 126 14.07 -17.66 -20.58
C HIS A 126 14.30 -16.15 -20.79
N GLN A 127 13.25 -15.36 -21.02
CA GLN A 127 13.37 -13.93 -21.31
C GLN A 127 13.30 -13.05 -20.07
N PHE A 128 12.93 -13.58 -18.90
CA PHE A 128 12.84 -12.80 -17.67
C PHE A 128 13.13 -13.61 -16.42
N ARG A 129 13.49 -12.93 -15.33
CA ARG A 129 13.59 -13.47 -13.97
C ARG A 129 13.12 -12.43 -12.97
N VAL A 130 12.48 -12.89 -11.90
CA VAL A 130 11.98 -12.03 -10.81
C VAL A 130 12.74 -12.36 -9.54
N GLU A 131 13.42 -11.38 -8.95
CA GLU A 131 13.90 -11.48 -7.57
C GLU A 131 12.87 -10.85 -6.64
N ALA A 132 12.56 -11.54 -5.54
CA ALA A 132 11.54 -11.14 -4.59
C ALA A 132 12.13 -11.11 -3.19
N LEU A 133 12.04 -9.96 -2.54
CA LEU A 133 12.67 -9.73 -1.26
C LEU A 133 11.68 -9.27 -0.21
N ASP A 134 11.82 -9.78 1.00
CA ASP A 134 11.09 -9.30 2.17
C ASP A 134 11.95 -9.43 3.42
N ILE A 135 11.67 -8.60 4.42
CA ILE A 135 12.38 -8.63 5.69
C ILE A 135 11.86 -9.76 6.60
N SER A 136 10.69 -10.33 6.30
CA SER A 136 10.05 -11.39 7.05
C SER A 136 10.37 -12.78 6.46
N PRO A 137 11.21 -13.61 7.12
CA PRO A 137 11.41 -15.00 6.71
C PRO A 137 10.11 -15.81 6.69
N LEU A 138 9.15 -15.50 7.57
CA LEU A 138 7.85 -16.18 7.60
C LEU A 138 7.02 -15.87 6.35
N SER A 139 7.06 -14.62 5.89
CA SER A 139 6.38 -14.21 4.66
C SER A 139 7.03 -14.83 3.43
N ILE A 140 8.37 -14.90 3.40
CA ILE A 140 9.13 -15.60 2.35
C ILE A 140 8.79 -17.10 2.32
N GLN A 141 8.71 -17.78 3.46
CA GLN A 141 8.32 -19.19 3.52
C GLN A 141 6.90 -19.42 2.97
N ARG A 142 5.96 -18.53 3.30
CA ARG A 142 4.60 -18.57 2.75
C ARG A 142 4.59 -18.35 1.24
N ALA A 143 5.37 -17.38 0.76
CA ALA A 143 5.53 -17.11 -0.66
C ALA A 143 6.08 -18.33 -1.40
N GLN A 144 7.14 -18.96 -0.88
CA GLN A 144 7.74 -20.17 -1.45
C GLN A 144 6.78 -21.36 -1.50
N ARG A 145 5.88 -21.49 -0.50
CA ARG A 145 4.82 -22.51 -0.51
C ARG A 145 3.84 -22.31 -1.66
N ALA A 146 3.58 -21.06 -2.05
CA ALA A 146 2.76 -20.70 -3.21
C ALA A 146 1.32 -21.23 -3.19
N VAL A 147 0.73 -21.36 -1.99
CA VAL A 147 -0.65 -21.79 -1.76
C VAL A 147 -1.44 -20.65 -1.16
N TYR A 148 -2.55 -20.27 -1.81
CA TYR A 148 -3.30 -19.07 -1.46
C TYR A 148 -4.79 -19.36 -1.23
N GLY A 149 -5.34 -18.70 -0.21
CA GLY A 149 -6.77 -18.74 0.08
C GLY A 149 -7.56 -17.69 -0.71
N LYS A 150 -8.89 -17.69 -0.53
CA LYS A 150 -9.80 -16.75 -1.21
C LYS A 150 -9.46 -15.27 -0.98
N ASN A 151 -8.91 -14.94 0.19
CA ASN A 151 -8.61 -13.55 0.58
C ASN A 151 -7.46 -12.90 -0.23
N SER A 152 -6.60 -13.71 -0.86
CA SER A 152 -5.53 -13.23 -1.74
C SER A 152 -6.08 -12.81 -3.12
N PHE A 153 -7.35 -13.09 -3.42
CA PHE A 153 -8.02 -12.73 -4.66
C PHE A 153 -9.07 -11.66 -4.36
N ARG A 154 -8.82 -10.42 -4.79
CA ARG A 154 -9.70 -9.28 -4.56
C ARG A 154 -10.11 -8.65 -5.89
N GLY A 155 -11.29 -8.02 -5.91
CA GLY A 155 -11.84 -7.37 -7.09
C GLY A 155 -12.53 -8.34 -8.06
N GLN A 156 -12.95 -7.82 -9.22
CA GLN A 156 -13.74 -8.56 -10.20
C GLN A 156 -12.87 -9.32 -11.23
N GLU A 157 -11.63 -8.87 -11.45
CA GLU A 157 -10.72 -9.44 -12.46
C GLU A 157 -9.91 -10.63 -11.93
N ILE A 158 -10.57 -11.77 -11.74
CA ILE A 158 -9.94 -13.01 -11.24
C ILE A 158 -9.65 -14.04 -12.34
N GLY A 159 -9.81 -13.68 -13.62
CA GLY A 159 -9.65 -14.59 -14.76
C GLY A 159 -8.22 -15.15 -14.93
N PHE A 160 -7.21 -14.51 -14.32
CA PHE A 160 -5.83 -15.04 -14.28
C PHE A 160 -5.73 -16.36 -13.52
N ARG A 161 -6.68 -16.64 -12.61
CA ARG A 161 -6.69 -17.85 -11.78
C ARG A 161 -6.78 -19.11 -12.64
N GLU A 162 -7.65 -19.11 -13.64
CA GLU A 162 -7.85 -20.25 -14.54
C GLU A 162 -6.60 -20.55 -15.39
N ARG A 163 -5.77 -19.54 -15.65
CA ARG A 163 -4.56 -19.68 -16.47
C ARG A 163 -3.32 -20.08 -15.68
N HIS A 164 -3.25 -19.69 -14.40
CA HIS A 164 -2.00 -19.73 -13.63
C HIS A 164 -2.08 -20.46 -12.30
N PHE A 165 -3.26 -20.96 -11.92
CA PHE A 165 -3.47 -21.69 -10.67
C PHE A 165 -4.15 -23.04 -10.90
N THR A 166 -3.93 -23.94 -9.94
CA THR A 166 -4.70 -25.17 -9.78
C THR A 166 -5.36 -25.15 -8.41
N LEU A 167 -6.66 -25.47 -8.37
CA LEU A 167 -7.39 -25.58 -7.09
C LEU A 167 -7.20 -26.98 -6.54
N GLU A 168 -6.62 -27.06 -5.34
CA GLU A 168 -6.47 -28.31 -4.57
C GLU A 168 -7.18 -28.19 -3.22
N ALA A 169 -7.11 -29.24 -2.39
CA ALA A 169 -7.82 -29.32 -1.12
C ALA A 169 -7.41 -28.23 -0.11
N ASP A 170 -6.15 -27.80 -0.13
CA ASP A 170 -5.60 -26.81 0.82
C ASP A 170 -5.52 -25.38 0.25
N GLY A 171 -5.97 -25.15 -0.99
CA GLY A 171 -6.09 -23.82 -1.58
C GLY A 171 -5.77 -23.75 -3.07
N TYR A 172 -5.52 -22.53 -3.55
CA TYR A 172 -5.09 -22.28 -4.91
C TYR A 172 -3.56 -22.32 -5.00
N HIS A 173 -3.04 -23.29 -5.73
CA HIS A 173 -1.62 -23.48 -5.97
C HIS A 173 -1.19 -22.71 -7.21
N VAL A 174 -0.13 -21.91 -7.10
CA VAL A 174 0.47 -21.26 -8.27
C VAL A 174 1.14 -22.32 -9.14
N SER A 175 0.89 -22.27 -10.45
CA SER A 175 1.50 -23.19 -11.42
C SER A 175 3.04 -23.15 -11.39
N ALA A 176 3.65 -24.32 -11.60
CA ALA A 176 5.12 -24.48 -11.54
C ALA A 176 5.85 -23.50 -12.47
N ARG A 177 5.35 -23.29 -13.70
CA ARG A 177 5.96 -22.37 -14.67
C ARG A 177 6.14 -20.94 -14.14
N VAL A 178 5.23 -20.48 -13.28
CA VAL A 178 5.27 -19.14 -12.67
C VAL A 178 6.21 -19.16 -11.48
N ARG A 179 6.15 -20.19 -10.64
CA ARG A 179 7.03 -20.37 -9.48
C ARG A 179 8.50 -20.40 -9.85
N GLU A 180 8.85 -21.09 -10.93
CA GLU A 180 10.21 -21.22 -11.42
C GLU A 180 10.83 -19.91 -11.94
N GLN A 181 10.04 -18.83 -12.06
CA GLN A 181 10.55 -17.50 -12.44
C GLN A 181 11.03 -16.67 -11.27
N ILE A 182 10.77 -17.10 -10.03
CA ILE A 182 10.94 -16.26 -8.86
C ILE A 182 12.04 -16.81 -7.96
N GLU A 183 12.99 -15.95 -7.62
CA GLU A 183 13.98 -16.21 -6.58
C GLU A 183 13.63 -15.38 -5.34
N PHE A 184 13.27 -16.07 -4.26
CA PHE A 184 12.94 -15.42 -2.98
C PHE A 184 14.16 -15.29 -2.08
N LYS A 185 14.38 -14.09 -1.52
CA LYS A 185 15.47 -13.80 -0.57
C LYS A 185 14.94 -13.02 0.63
N VAL A 186 15.51 -13.28 1.80
CA VAL A 186 15.28 -12.41 2.96
C VAL A 186 16.22 -11.21 2.83
N GLY A 187 15.70 -9.99 2.94
CA GLY A 187 16.51 -8.79 2.84
C GLY A 187 15.79 -7.52 3.27
N ASN A 188 16.58 -6.48 3.55
CA ASN A 188 16.10 -5.18 3.97
C ASN A 188 16.57 -4.11 2.96
N VAL A 189 15.66 -3.25 2.48
CA VAL A 189 15.99 -2.14 1.58
C VAL A 189 17.03 -1.18 2.15
N LEU A 190 17.11 -1.10 3.47
CA LEU A 190 18.05 -0.25 4.19
C LEU A 190 19.43 -0.89 4.38
N ASP A 191 19.60 -2.17 4.02
CA ASP A 191 20.89 -2.85 4.10
C ASP A 191 21.79 -2.40 2.93
N PRO A 192 22.93 -1.74 3.20
CA PRO A 192 23.86 -1.32 2.14
C PRO A 192 24.36 -2.48 1.28
N ALA A 193 24.46 -3.69 1.87
CA ALA A 193 24.91 -4.89 1.17
C ALA A 193 23.95 -5.31 0.05
N LEU A 194 22.66 -4.94 0.13
CA LEU A 194 21.68 -5.27 -0.91
C LEU A 194 22.02 -4.59 -2.26
N THR A 195 22.62 -3.41 -2.20
CA THR A 195 23.07 -2.66 -3.38
C THR A 195 24.49 -3.00 -3.82
N ALA A 196 25.23 -3.75 -3.00
CA ALA A 196 26.60 -4.15 -3.30
C ALA A 196 26.59 -5.40 -4.20
N SER A 197 27.25 -5.32 -5.35
CA SER A 197 27.61 -6.47 -6.20
C SER A 197 26.51 -7.10 -7.06
N GLN A 198 25.31 -6.52 -7.15
CA GLN A 198 24.28 -6.98 -8.10
C GLN A 198 24.18 -6.07 -9.32
N PRO A 199 24.00 -6.63 -10.54
CA PRO A 199 23.62 -5.80 -11.67
C PRO A 199 22.30 -5.08 -11.37
N PRO A 200 22.04 -3.92 -11.97
CA PRO A 200 20.77 -3.23 -11.80
C PRO A 200 19.61 -3.98 -12.50
N TYR A 201 18.39 -3.71 -12.05
CA TYR A 201 17.14 -4.29 -12.54
C TYR A 201 16.50 -3.42 -13.62
N ASP A 202 15.86 -4.06 -14.61
CA ASP A 202 15.12 -3.36 -15.67
C ASP A 202 13.80 -2.78 -15.13
N PHE A 203 13.16 -3.51 -14.20
CA PHE A 203 11.92 -3.10 -13.55
C PHE A 203 11.98 -3.39 -12.06
N VAL A 204 11.66 -2.40 -11.23
CA VAL A 204 11.62 -2.54 -9.77
C VAL A 204 10.22 -2.20 -9.28
N PHE A 205 9.67 -3.03 -8.40
CA PHE A 205 8.41 -2.81 -7.72
C PHE A 205 8.73 -2.61 -6.24
N CYS A 206 8.43 -1.42 -5.74
CA CYS A 206 8.49 -1.12 -4.32
C CYS A 206 7.23 -0.36 -3.94
N ARG A 207 6.20 -1.13 -3.60
CA ARG A 207 4.89 -0.59 -3.27
C ARG A 207 4.63 -0.78 -1.80
N ASN A 208 3.89 0.16 -1.23
CA ASN A 208 3.23 -0.05 0.05
C ASN A 208 4.21 -0.29 1.23
N LEU A 209 5.43 0.23 1.12
CA LEU A 209 6.50 0.13 2.13
C LEU A 209 6.91 1.49 2.67
N LEU A 210 7.14 2.46 1.79
CA LEU A 210 7.70 3.76 2.15
C LEU A 210 6.77 4.54 3.09
N ILE A 211 5.47 4.23 3.06
CA ILE A 211 4.46 4.80 3.96
C ILE A 211 4.71 4.50 5.45
N TYR A 212 5.56 3.52 5.79
CA TYR A 212 5.89 3.15 7.16
C TYR A 212 7.15 3.83 7.69
N PHE A 213 7.84 4.59 6.85
CA PHE A 213 9.13 5.22 7.14
C PHE A 213 8.97 6.72 7.38
N ASP A 214 9.87 7.30 8.18
CA ASP A 214 10.00 8.75 8.26
C ASP A 214 10.68 9.31 6.99
N LEU A 215 10.68 10.64 6.84
CA LEU A 215 11.24 11.28 5.63
C LEU A 215 12.72 10.91 5.38
N LYS A 216 13.52 10.77 6.44
CA LYS A 216 14.94 10.45 6.32
C LYS A 216 15.14 9.01 5.84
N THR A 217 14.38 8.07 6.40
CA THR A 217 14.42 6.66 6.02
C THR A 217 13.80 6.43 4.64
N GLN A 218 12.73 7.16 4.28
CA GLN A 218 12.20 7.17 2.92
C GLN A 218 13.26 7.57 1.90
N GLN A 219 14.03 8.63 2.18
CA GLN A 219 15.13 9.07 1.34
C GLN A 219 16.19 7.97 1.16
N GLN A 220 16.63 7.36 2.26
CA GLN A 220 17.63 6.28 2.22
C GLN A 220 17.16 5.07 1.42
N ALA A 221 15.93 4.62 1.64
CA ALA A 221 15.33 3.51 0.90
C ALA A 221 15.21 3.86 -0.59
N LEU A 222 14.83 5.09 -0.91
CA LEU A 222 14.68 5.51 -2.29
C LEU A 222 16.01 5.66 -3.01
N ASP A 223 17.06 6.12 -2.35
CA ASP A 223 18.41 6.13 -2.91
C ASP A 223 18.90 4.71 -3.22
N ALA A 224 18.59 3.74 -2.35
CA ALA A 224 18.90 2.33 -2.59
C ALA A 224 18.13 1.77 -3.80
N LEU A 225 16.81 1.98 -3.86
CA LEU A 225 15.96 1.57 -4.98
C LEU A 225 16.43 2.18 -6.31
N THR A 226 16.83 3.46 -6.28
CA THR A 226 17.34 4.20 -7.43
C THR A 226 18.66 3.61 -7.92
N ARG A 227 19.57 3.21 -7.01
CA ARG A 227 20.82 2.51 -7.38
C ARG A 227 20.59 1.10 -7.92
N MET A 228 19.56 0.40 -7.42
CA MET A 228 19.18 -0.93 -7.90
C MET A 228 18.47 -0.88 -9.25
N THR A 229 17.88 0.26 -9.62
CA THR A 229 17.17 0.42 -10.89
C THR A 229 18.17 0.83 -11.97
N ARG A 230 18.05 0.26 -13.16
CA ARG A 230 18.82 0.72 -14.31
C ARG A 230 18.54 2.18 -14.61
N LEU A 231 19.51 2.89 -15.18
CA LEU A 231 19.33 4.30 -15.59
C LEU A 231 18.16 4.47 -16.58
N ASP A 232 17.99 3.50 -17.48
CA ASP A 232 16.86 3.42 -18.42
C ASP A 232 15.70 2.56 -17.90
N GLY A 233 15.78 2.07 -16.66
CA GLY A 233 14.80 1.21 -16.01
C GLY A 233 13.60 1.96 -15.44
N VAL A 234 12.67 1.19 -14.86
CA VAL A 234 11.39 1.72 -14.36
C VAL A 234 11.09 1.23 -12.95
N LEU A 235 10.76 2.16 -12.08
CA LEU A 235 10.33 1.92 -10.70
C LEU A 235 8.80 2.07 -10.59
N PHE A 236 8.12 1.04 -10.11
CA PHE A 236 6.70 1.05 -9.79
C PHE A 236 6.51 1.19 -8.29
N ILE A 237 5.73 2.19 -7.87
CA ILE A 237 5.46 2.46 -6.45
C ILE A 237 3.96 2.48 -6.14
N GLY A 238 3.63 2.46 -4.85
CA GLY A 238 2.25 2.54 -4.39
C GLY A 238 1.62 3.92 -4.61
N PRO A 239 0.28 4.01 -4.74
CA PRO A 239 -0.42 5.27 -4.98
C PRO A 239 -0.18 6.36 -3.93
N ALA A 240 0.05 5.95 -2.67
CA ALA A 240 0.30 6.86 -1.54
C ALA A 240 1.75 7.35 -1.48
N GLU A 241 2.65 6.79 -2.30
CA GLU A 241 4.09 7.04 -2.27
C GLU A 241 4.51 7.98 -3.42
N GLY A 242 3.59 8.25 -4.36
CA GLY A 242 3.78 9.03 -5.59
C GLY A 242 4.47 10.38 -5.41
N SER A 243 4.12 11.11 -4.34
CA SER A 243 4.66 12.44 -4.07
C SER A 243 6.15 12.42 -3.67
N LEU A 244 6.67 11.30 -3.16
CA LEU A 244 8.05 11.20 -2.68
C LEU A 244 9.07 11.21 -3.83
N LEU A 245 8.72 10.63 -4.98
CA LEU A 245 9.63 10.49 -6.12
C LEU A 245 9.94 11.81 -6.84
N HIS A 246 9.04 12.78 -6.79
CA HIS A 246 9.21 14.04 -7.51
C HIS A 246 10.33 14.91 -6.91
N GLY A 247 10.63 14.74 -5.62
CA GLY A 247 11.74 15.44 -4.96
C GLY A 247 13.13 14.92 -5.33
N LEU A 248 13.22 13.77 -6.02
CA LEU A 248 14.46 13.02 -6.22
C LEU A 248 14.85 12.81 -7.68
N GLY A 249 14.33 13.65 -8.57
CA GLY A 249 14.68 13.62 -9.99
C GLY A 249 14.12 12.41 -10.73
N MET A 250 13.07 11.76 -10.20
CA MET A 250 12.35 10.69 -10.87
C MET A 250 11.08 11.26 -11.52
N ARG A 251 10.85 10.95 -12.78
CA ARG A 251 9.71 11.44 -13.56
C ARG A 251 8.67 10.34 -13.73
N SER A 252 7.39 10.67 -13.52
CA SER A 252 6.31 9.75 -13.86
C SER A 252 6.32 9.46 -15.35
N ILE A 253 6.25 8.18 -15.71
CA ILE A 253 5.91 7.77 -17.06
C ILE A 253 4.43 8.12 -17.23
N ASN A 254 4.07 8.74 -18.36
CA ASN A 254 2.71 9.22 -18.65
C ASN A 254 1.73 8.06 -18.94
N ALA A 255 1.73 7.03 -18.08
CA ALA A 255 0.85 5.87 -18.12
C ALA A 255 -0.15 5.99 -16.95
N PRO A 256 -1.42 6.32 -17.22
CA PRO A 256 -2.44 6.52 -16.18
C PRO A 256 -2.50 5.34 -15.21
N GLN A 257 -2.59 5.63 -13.90
CA GLN A 257 -2.78 4.66 -12.82
C GLN A 257 -1.69 3.57 -12.68
N SER A 258 -0.63 3.62 -13.49
CA SER A 258 0.47 2.65 -13.42
C SER A 258 1.45 2.92 -12.27
N PHE A 259 1.52 4.18 -11.80
CA PHE A 259 2.48 4.64 -10.79
C PHE A 259 3.93 4.25 -11.13
N ALA A 260 4.26 4.32 -12.42
CA ALA A 260 5.57 3.98 -12.97
C ALA A 260 6.43 5.24 -13.16
N PHE A 261 7.69 5.18 -12.75
CA PHE A 261 8.64 6.30 -12.75
C PHE A 261 9.97 5.88 -13.37
N CYS A 262 10.65 6.81 -14.04
CA CYS A 262 11.99 6.61 -14.60
C CYS A 262 12.94 7.74 -14.13
N HIS A 263 14.25 7.53 -14.25
CA HIS A 263 15.23 8.59 -14.03
C HIS A 263 14.96 9.77 -14.97
N SER A 264 15.11 11.00 -14.47
CA SER A 264 15.11 12.19 -15.33
C SER A 264 16.46 12.29 -16.02
N GLN A 265 16.48 12.35 -17.35
CA GLN A 265 17.71 12.56 -18.14
C GLN A 265 17.96 14.02 -18.51
N GLU A 266 17.18 14.98 -18.00
CA GLU A 266 17.42 16.42 -18.21
C GLU A 266 18.04 17.06 -16.96
N PRO A 267 19.03 17.98 -17.13
CA PRO A 267 19.46 18.87 -16.05
C PRO A 267 18.24 19.60 -15.48
N PRO A 268 18.23 19.95 -14.18
CA PRO A 268 17.09 20.63 -13.59
C PRO A 268 16.76 21.88 -14.40
N ALA A 269 15.61 21.86 -15.07
CA ALA A 269 15.10 23.01 -15.79
C ALA A 269 14.95 24.14 -14.78
N VAL A 270 15.70 25.22 -14.97
CA VAL A 270 15.53 26.47 -14.22
C VAL A 270 14.08 26.90 -14.48
N LEU A 271 13.23 26.80 -13.46
CA LEU A 271 11.84 27.25 -13.56
C LEU A 271 11.84 28.73 -13.96
N PRO A 272 11.19 29.14 -15.07
CA PRO A 272 10.96 30.54 -15.33
C PRO A 272 10.03 31.10 -14.24
N ARG A 273 10.40 32.24 -13.66
CA ARG A 273 9.59 32.93 -12.65
C ARG A 273 8.17 33.15 -13.18
N PRO A 274 7.12 32.95 -12.36
CA PRO A 274 5.75 33.20 -12.79
C PRO A 274 5.58 34.67 -13.17
N VAL A 275 5.19 34.93 -14.41
CA VAL A 275 4.63 36.21 -14.83
C VAL A 275 3.21 36.29 -14.27
N GLU A 276 2.91 37.35 -13.51
CA GLU A 276 1.57 37.61 -12.94
C GLU A 276 0.49 37.57 -14.04
N ARG A 277 -0.50 36.69 -13.85
CA ARG A 277 -1.71 36.65 -14.66
C ARG A 277 -2.86 37.29 -13.88
N THR A 278 -3.48 38.30 -14.50
CA THR A 278 -4.69 38.97 -14.02
C THR A 278 -5.91 38.04 -14.07
N ALA A 279 -6.84 38.26 -13.14
CA ALA A 279 -7.97 37.37 -12.82
C ALA A 279 -9.09 37.35 -13.89
N PRO A 280 -9.78 36.21 -14.08
CA PRO A 280 -10.99 36.13 -14.92
C PRO A 280 -12.29 36.33 -14.13
N VAL A 281 -13.31 36.86 -14.82
CA VAL A 281 -14.66 37.23 -14.35
C VAL A 281 -15.59 36.01 -14.22
N LYS A 282 -16.55 36.08 -13.29
CA LYS A 282 -17.49 35.03 -12.83
C LYS A 282 -18.77 34.94 -13.69
N PRO A 283 -19.29 33.75 -14.07
CA PRO A 283 -20.62 33.62 -14.68
C PRO A 283 -21.76 33.36 -13.66
N LEU A 284 -22.97 33.80 -14.00
CA LEU A 284 -24.25 33.65 -13.27
C LEU A 284 -24.98 32.31 -13.57
N PRO A 285 -25.91 31.84 -12.70
CA PRO A 285 -26.59 30.54 -12.82
C PRO A 285 -27.98 30.60 -13.48
N LEU A 286 -28.45 29.46 -14.02
CA LEU A 286 -29.81 29.23 -14.57
C LEU A 286 -30.56 28.10 -13.81
N PRO A 287 -31.91 28.03 -13.88
CA PRO A 287 -32.77 27.38 -12.89
C PRO A 287 -33.25 25.94 -13.20
N MET A 288 -33.74 25.26 -12.13
CA MET A 288 -34.22 23.87 -12.07
C MET A 288 -35.70 23.68 -12.48
N ALA A 289 -36.08 22.45 -12.84
CA ALA A 289 -37.45 21.96 -13.04
C ALA A 289 -37.68 20.56 -12.37
N PRO A 290 -38.93 20.10 -12.14
CA PRO A 290 -39.31 19.39 -10.91
C PRO A 290 -39.51 17.85 -11.00
N VAL A 291 -39.83 17.29 -9.82
CA VAL A 291 -39.90 15.88 -9.38
C VAL A 291 -41.16 15.13 -9.85
N SER A 292 -41.06 13.80 -9.98
CA SER A 292 -42.22 12.87 -9.94
C SER A 292 -41.89 11.56 -9.19
N ARG A 293 -42.87 11.02 -8.48
CA ARG A 293 -42.97 9.72 -7.77
C ARG A 293 -44.35 9.09 -8.14
N PRO A 294 -44.76 7.88 -7.69
CA PRO A 294 -44.04 6.70 -7.14
C PRO A 294 -44.49 5.35 -7.79
N PHE A 295 -43.86 4.21 -7.45
CA PHE A 295 -44.57 2.92 -7.31
C PHE A 295 -43.84 1.94 -6.37
N ALA A 296 -44.61 1.04 -5.78
CA ALA A 296 -44.40 0.37 -4.49
C ALA A 296 -43.60 -0.96 -4.52
N ALA A 297 -43.17 -1.37 -3.32
CA ALA A 297 -42.40 -2.58 -2.98
C ALA A 297 -43.25 -3.85 -2.78
N ARG A 298 -42.59 -5.03 -2.81
CA ARG A 298 -42.83 -6.27 -2.03
C ARG A 298 -41.91 -7.43 -2.54
N PRO A 299 -41.73 -8.57 -1.83
CA PRO A 299 -41.06 -8.75 -0.54
C PRO A 299 -40.00 -9.90 -0.55
N HIS A 300 -39.15 -9.97 0.47
CA HIS A 300 -38.27 -11.11 0.74
C HIS A 300 -39.03 -12.28 1.41
N THR A 301 -38.54 -13.52 1.25
CA THR A 301 -38.30 -14.46 2.38
C THR A 301 -37.34 -15.62 1.99
N PRO A 302 -36.60 -16.22 2.95
CA PRO A 302 -35.46 -17.15 2.78
C PRO A 302 -35.88 -18.64 3.02
N PRO A 303 -34.99 -19.67 2.94
CA PRO A 303 -34.24 -20.18 4.13
C PRO A 303 -32.92 -20.98 3.75
N PRO A 304 -32.33 -21.89 4.58
CA PRO A 304 -31.35 -21.65 5.66
C PRO A 304 -30.07 -22.58 5.55
N PRO A 305 -29.18 -22.69 6.58
CA PRO A 305 -27.75 -23.09 6.52
C PRO A 305 -27.51 -24.56 6.99
N PRO A 306 -26.31 -25.08 7.42
CA PRO A 306 -24.93 -24.50 7.53
C PRO A 306 -23.74 -25.44 7.13
N ALA A 307 -22.51 -24.89 7.11
CA ALA A 307 -21.33 -25.47 7.78
C ALA A 307 -20.19 -24.43 7.90
N GLN A 308 -19.60 -24.37 9.10
CA GLN A 308 -18.66 -23.34 9.57
C GLN A 308 -17.26 -23.45 8.95
N VAL A 309 -16.71 -22.32 8.50
CA VAL A 309 -15.28 -22.14 8.24
C VAL A 309 -14.85 -20.82 8.88
N ALA A 310 -13.64 -20.82 9.47
CA ALA A 310 -13.10 -19.83 10.40
C ALA A 310 -13.18 -18.35 9.98
N ARG A 311 -13.23 -17.49 11.00
CA ARG A 311 -13.62 -16.06 11.01
C ARG A 311 -12.88 -15.15 10.02
N VAL A 312 -13.68 -14.38 9.29
CA VAL A 312 -13.37 -13.13 8.57
C VAL A 312 -12.97 -12.04 9.59
N PRO A 313 -12.11 -11.04 9.27
CA PRO A 313 -12.06 -9.81 10.05
C PRO A 313 -13.45 -9.15 9.95
N ASP A 314 -14.20 -9.17 11.05
CA ASP A 314 -15.55 -8.61 11.12
C ASP A 314 -15.47 -7.12 10.73
N GLU A 315 -16.20 -6.66 9.70
CA GLU A 315 -16.38 -5.22 9.51
C GLU A 315 -16.97 -4.63 10.80
N ALA A 316 -16.55 -3.43 11.19
CA ALA A 316 -17.14 -2.80 12.37
C ALA A 316 -18.65 -2.69 12.12
N PRO A 317 -19.51 -3.10 13.07
CA PRO A 317 -20.95 -3.00 12.90
C PRO A 317 -21.30 -1.57 12.47
N ARG A 318 -22.19 -1.40 11.48
CA ARG A 318 -22.58 -0.06 10.99
C ARG A 318 -22.87 0.94 12.12
N GLY A 319 -23.49 0.46 13.22
CA GLY A 319 -23.76 1.29 14.40
C GLY A 319 -22.51 1.83 15.11
N VAL A 320 -21.38 1.14 15.09
CA VAL A 320 -20.11 1.63 15.66
C VAL A 320 -19.57 2.78 14.83
N LEU A 321 -19.60 2.67 13.50
CA LEU A 321 -19.16 3.73 12.58
C LEU A 321 -20.07 4.97 12.65
N GLU A 322 -21.38 4.76 12.79
CA GLU A 322 -22.36 5.84 13.00
C GLU A 322 -22.12 6.58 14.34
N THR A 323 -21.79 5.84 15.40
CA THR A 323 -21.48 6.42 16.72
C THR A 323 -20.18 7.22 16.68
N ILE A 324 -19.14 6.74 15.99
CA ILE A 324 -17.88 7.48 15.77
C ILE A 324 -18.17 8.80 15.06
N ALA A 325 -18.97 8.76 14.00
CA ALA A 325 -19.35 9.96 13.24
C ALA A 325 -20.13 10.97 14.10
N GLN A 326 -21.07 10.50 14.93
CA GLN A 326 -21.83 11.34 15.84
C GLN A 326 -20.93 12.02 16.87
N LEU A 327 -20.05 11.27 17.54
CA LEU A 327 -19.13 11.82 18.54
C LEU A 327 -18.15 12.84 17.93
N ALA A 328 -17.67 12.58 16.72
CA ALA A 328 -16.81 13.52 15.99
C ALA A 328 -17.57 14.82 15.65
N ASN A 329 -18.82 14.72 15.19
CA ASN A 329 -19.66 15.89 14.86
C ASN A 329 -20.09 16.70 16.11
N GLU A 330 -20.23 16.06 17.27
CA GLU A 330 -20.50 16.72 18.56
C GLU A 330 -19.25 17.39 19.18
N GLY A 331 -18.08 17.26 18.54
CA GLY A 331 -16.81 17.81 19.06
C GLY A 331 -16.19 17.01 20.20
N LYS A 332 -16.69 15.80 20.48
CA LYS A 332 -16.15 14.89 21.51
C LYS A 332 -14.96 14.10 20.97
N SER A 333 -13.92 14.80 20.52
CA SER A 333 -12.78 14.22 19.78
C SER A 333 -12.06 13.09 20.53
N ARG A 334 -11.93 13.21 21.86
CA ARG A 334 -11.29 12.18 22.70
C ARG A 334 -12.08 10.87 22.76
N GLU A 335 -13.41 10.96 22.88
CA GLU A 335 -14.29 9.79 22.92
C GLU A 335 -14.37 9.13 21.54
N ALA A 336 -14.48 9.92 20.47
CA ALA A 336 -14.45 9.43 19.10
C ALA A 336 -13.15 8.69 18.78
N ARG A 337 -12.00 9.23 19.22
CA ARG A 337 -10.69 8.60 19.03
C ARG A 337 -10.56 7.28 19.78
N ALA A 338 -10.98 7.24 21.05
CA ALA A 338 -10.99 6.01 21.84
C ALA A 338 -11.86 4.92 21.20
N LEU A 339 -13.03 5.30 20.65
CA LEU A 339 -13.93 4.38 19.97
C LEU A 339 -13.34 3.87 18.64
N CYS A 340 -12.65 4.71 17.88
CA CYS A 340 -11.88 4.30 16.70
C CYS A 340 -10.80 3.28 17.06
N GLU A 341 -10.01 3.54 18.11
CA GLU A 341 -8.96 2.64 18.57
C GLU A 341 -9.53 1.29 19.04
N GLN A 342 -10.64 1.32 19.77
CA GLN A 342 -11.36 0.11 20.17
C GLN A 342 -11.90 -0.66 18.95
N ALA A 343 -12.45 0.03 17.94
CA ALA A 343 -12.91 -0.60 16.72
C ALA A 343 -11.76 -1.29 15.98
N LEU A 344 -10.59 -0.65 15.88
CA LEU A 344 -9.39 -1.28 15.30
C LEU A 344 -8.90 -2.49 16.12
N GLN A 345 -9.05 -2.45 17.44
CA GLN A 345 -8.68 -3.57 18.31
C GLN A 345 -9.62 -4.77 18.14
N GLN A 346 -10.92 -4.54 18.04
CA GLN A 346 -11.95 -5.60 17.98
C GLN A 346 -12.13 -6.16 16.56
N HIS A 347 -12.04 -5.30 15.55
CA HIS A 347 -12.46 -5.59 14.19
C HIS A 347 -11.31 -5.50 13.16
N GLY A 348 -10.11 -5.09 13.59
CA GLY A 348 -8.94 -4.98 12.71
C GLY A 348 -8.92 -3.71 11.86
N PRO A 349 -7.94 -3.58 10.94
CA PRO A 349 -7.72 -2.39 10.15
C PRO A 349 -8.86 -2.14 9.14
N GLN A 350 -9.50 -0.97 9.23
CA GLN A 350 -10.61 -0.59 8.36
C GLN A 350 -10.41 0.80 7.77
N ALA A 351 -10.72 0.95 6.48
CA ALA A 351 -10.48 2.19 5.75
C ALA A 351 -11.25 3.37 6.37
N GLN A 352 -12.53 3.17 6.67
CA GLN A 352 -13.40 4.19 7.27
C GLN A 352 -12.93 4.62 8.67
N VAL A 353 -12.44 3.69 9.50
CA VAL A 353 -11.93 4.00 10.85
C VAL A 353 -10.62 4.79 10.76
N PHE A 354 -9.73 4.44 9.83
CA PHE A 354 -8.53 5.25 9.58
C PHE A 354 -8.86 6.63 9.00
N TYR A 355 -9.89 6.76 8.17
CA TYR A 355 -10.35 8.08 7.73
C TYR A 355 -10.78 8.94 8.92
N TRP A 356 -11.58 8.40 9.85
CA TRP A 356 -12.00 9.14 11.05
C TRP A 356 -10.83 9.53 11.95
N LEU A 357 -9.86 8.63 12.17
CA LEU A 357 -8.63 8.98 12.89
C LEU A 357 -7.83 10.08 12.19
N GLY A 358 -7.80 10.08 10.86
CA GLY A 358 -7.21 11.14 10.06
C GLY A 358 -7.89 12.48 10.29
N LEU A 359 -9.22 12.50 10.20
CA LEU A 359 -10.03 13.70 10.40
C LEU A 359 -9.89 14.28 11.81
N LEU A 360 -9.93 13.44 12.84
CA LEU A 360 -9.74 13.88 14.23
C LEU A 360 -8.34 14.47 14.46
N SER A 361 -7.31 13.84 13.89
CA SER A 361 -5.93 14.34 14.00
C SER A 361 -5.72 15.66 13.24
N ASP A 362 -6.45 15.85 12.14
CA ASP A 362 -6.43 17.07 11.32
C ASP A 362 -7.03 18.25 12.10
N VAL A 363 -8.20 18.05 12.72
CA VAL A 363 -8.87 19.03 13.59
C VAL A 363 -8.03 19.39 14.80
N GLU A 364 -7.26 18.44 15.35
CA GLU A 364 -6.32 18.66 16.46
C GLU A 364 -5.01 19.35 16.02
N GLY A 365 -4.83 19.66 14.72
CA GLY A 365 -3.62 20.30 14.19
C GLY A 365 -2.41 19.36 14.08
N GLN A 366 -2.59 18.05 14.28
CA GLN A 366 -1.55 17.03 14.19
C GLN A 366 -1.38 16.57 12.74
N THR A 367 -0.91 17.49 11.89
CA THR A 367 -0.94 17.33 10.42
C THR A 367 -0.21 16.08 9.93
N ALA A 368 0.95 15.75 10.50
CA ALA A 368 1.71 14.55 10.12
C ALA A 368 0.94 13.25 10.43
N GLN A 369 0.26 13.21 11.58
CA GLN A 369 -0.54 12.05 11.98
C GLN A 369 -1.81 11.91 11.12
N ALA A 370 -2.47 13.03 10.82
CA ALA A 370 -3.61 13.07 9.92
C ALA A 370 -3.27 12.51 8.53
N GLN A 371 -2.13 12.93 7.96
CA GLN A 371 -1.64 12.39 6.69
C GLN A 371 -1.38 10.89 6.74
N GLY A 372 -0.74 10.40 7.81
CA GLY A 372 -0.48 8.97 8.00
C GLY A 372 -1.78 8.16 7.98
N PHE A 373 -2.81 8.63 8.69
CA PHE A 373 -4.10 7.96 8.74
C PHE A 373 -4.89 8.02 7.42
N TYR A 374 -4.94 9.17 6.74
CA TYR A 374 -5.56 9.24 5.41
C TYR A 374 -4.85 8.31 4.41
N ARG A 375 -3.52 8.21 4.47
CA ARG A 375 -2.76 7.27 3.62
C ARG A 375 -3.12 5.82 3.93
N LYS A 376 -3.33 5.45 5.21
CA LYS A 376 -3.81 4.10 5.59
C LYS A 376 -5.24 3.84 5.09
N ALA A 377 -6.13 4.82 5.16
CA ALA A 377 -7.46 4.69 4.59
C ALA A 377 -7.40 4.42 3.07
N LEU A 378 -6.54 5.17 2.36
CA LEU A 378 -6.33 5.00 0.92
C LEU A 378 -5.54 3.75 0.54
N TYR A 379 -4.77 3.21 1.47
CA TYR A 379 -4.10 1.92 1.31
C TYR A 379 -5.11 0.78 1.24
N LEU A 380 -6.06 0.77 2.18
CA LEU A 380 -7.12 -0.24 2.29
C LEU A 380 -8.19 -0.05 1.21
N GLN A 381 -8.58 1.21 0.97
CA GLN A 381 -9.57 1.58 -0.02
C GLN A 381 -9.03 2.72 -0.91
N PRO A 382 -8.37 2.38 -2.03
CA PRO A 382 -7.79 3.36 -2.97
C PRO A 382 -8.78 4.38 -3.54
N GLN A 383 -10.07 4.09 -3.49
CA GLN A 383 -11.14 4.94 -3.98
C GLN A 383 -11.94 5.59 -2.85
N HIS A 384 -11.42 5.66 -1.63
CA HIS A 384 -12.11 6.34 -0.53
C HIS A 384 -12.14 7.85 -0.81
N ALA A 385 -13.32 8.37 -1.18
CA ALA A 385 -13.48 9.72 -1.70
C ALA A 385 -13.12 10.78 -0.67
N GLU A 386 -13.58 10.59 0.56
CA GLU A 386 -13.39 11.49 1.69
C GLU A 386 -11.91 11.58 2.08
N ALA A 387 -11.21 10.43 2.20
CA ALA A 387 -9.79 10.42 2.50
C ALA A 387 -8.94 11.06 1.38
N LEU A 388 -9.32 10.90 0.11
CA LEU A 388 -8.67 11.60 -1.01
C LEU A 388 -8.83 13.11 -0.91
N ALA A 389 -10.06 13.58 -0.65
CA ALA A 389 -10.38 15.00 -0.56
C ALA A 389 -9.66 15.68 0.61
N HIS A 390 -9.68 15.06 1.80
CA HIS A 390 -9.07 15.64 2.99
C HIS A 390 -7.54 15.63 2.91
N LEU A 391 -6.93 14.53 2.43
CA LEU A 391 -5.49 14.51 2.20
C LEU A 391 -5.06 15.54 1.15
N ALA A 392 -5.87 15.77 0.11
CA ALA A 392 -5.59 16.80 -0.88
C ALA A 392 -5.61 18.21 -0.27
N ALA A 393 -6.64 18.51 0.53
CA ALA A 393 -6.74 19.79 1.24
C ALA A 393 -5.55 20.00 2.19
N LEU A 394 -5.14 18.94 2.89
CA LEU A 394 -4.03 18.96 3.84
C LEU A 394 -2.67 19.16 3.15
N LEU A 395 -2.46 18.58 1.97
CA LEU A 395 -1.27 18.84 1.17
C LEU A 395 -1.25 20.27 0.61
N ALA A 396 -2.41 20.79 0.20
CA ALA A 396 -2.52 22.16 -0.28
C ALA A 396 -2.17 23.18 0.81
N SER A 397 -2.63 22.96 2.05
CA SER A 397 -2.34 23.86 3.17
C SER A 397 -0.87 23.85 3.60
N GLN A 398 -0.15 22.75 3.31
CA GLN A 398 1.30 22.65 3.50
C GLN A 398 2.13 23.17 2.32
N GLY A 399 1.49 23.65 1.25
CA GLY A 399 2.17 24.16 0.06
C GLY A 399 2.47 23.11 -1.02
N ASP A 400 2.11 21.83 -0.83
CA ASP A 400 2.19 20.81 -1.88
C ASP A 400 0.95 20.87 -2.79
N VAL A 401 0.88 21.96 -3.56
CA VAL A 401 -0.21 22.22 -4.51
C VAL A 401 -0.28 21.13 -5.60
N ALA A 402 0.88 20.61 -6.01
CA ALA A 402 0.95 19.56 -7.03
C ALA A 402 0.40 18.22 -6.51
N GLY A 403 0.73 17.83 -5.28
CA GLY A 403 0.17 16.66 -4.59
C GLY A 403 -1.33 16.78 -4.39
N ALA A 404 -1.80 17.94 -3.94
CA ALA A 404 -3.22 18.24 -3.78
C ALA A 404 -4.01 18.08 -5.08
N GLN A 405 -3.53 18.67 -6.19
CA GLN A 405 -4.18 18.58 -7.50
C GLN A 405 -4.27 17.13 -8.00
N ARG A 406 -3.24 16.31 -7.78
CA ARG A 406 -3.25 14.89 -8.16
C ARG A 406 -4.32 14.10 -7.41
N LEU A 407 -4.43 14.32 -6.10
CA LEU A 407 -5.43 13.65 -5.27
C LEU A 407 -6.85 14.13 -5.60
N GLN A 408 -7.04 15.43 -5.86
CA GLN A 408 -8.31 15.98 -6.33
C GLN A 408 -8.73 15.40 -7.69
N ALA A 409 -7.80 15.29 -8.64
CA ALA A 409 -8.06 14.67 -9.93
C ALA A 409 -8.45 13.19 -9.78
N ARG A 410 -7.88 12.49 -8.79
CA ARG A 410 -8.24 11.10 -8.47
C ARG A 410 -9.64 11.01 -7.83
N ALA A 411 -9.98 11.89 -6.89
CA ALA A 411 -11.31 11.96 -6.30
C ALA A 411 -12.39 12.26 -7.37
N ALA A 412 -12.14 13.23 -8.25
CA ALA A 412 -13.07 13.63 -9.31
C ALA A 412 -13.30 12.51 -10.35
N ARG A 413 -12.28 11.71 -10.66
CA ARG A 413 -12.44 10.53 -11.55
C ARG A 413 -13.32 9.46 -10.90
N ASN A 414 -13.17 9.26 -9.60
CA ASN A 414 -13.97 8.30 -8.84
C ASN A 414 -15.46 8.70 -8.76
N GLU A 415 -15.73 9.98 -8.50
CA GLU A 415 -17.10 10.51 -8.51
C GLU A 415 -17.78 10.36 -9.87
N ARG A 416 -17.04 10.55 -10.97
CA ARG A 416 -17.54 10.35 -12.34
C ARG A 416 -17.80 8.88 -12.66
N ALA A 417 -16.95 7.96 -12.19
CA ALA A 417 -17.16 6.51 -12.35
C ALA A 417 -18.40 6.03 -11.57
N LEU A 418 -18.57 6.45 -10.32
CA LEU A 418 -19.75 6.17 -9.51
C LEU A 418 -21.05 6.77 -10.08
N HIS A 419 -20.96 7.91 -10.78
CA HIS A 419 -22.08 8.51 -11.51
C HIS A 419 -22.39 7.83 -12.86
N SER A 420 -21.39 7.16 -13.47
CA SER A 420 -21.54 6.37 -14.69
C SER A 420 -22.16 5.01 -14.41
N GLU A 421 -21.76 4.35 -13.32
CA GLU A 421 -22.31 3.04 -12.90
C GLU A 421 -23.72 3.15 -12.30
N ARG A 422 -24.15 4.34 -11.88
CA ARG A 422 -25.54 4.62 -11.48
C ARG A 422 -26.47 4.99 -12.64
N LYS A 423 -25.95 5.07 -13.88
CA LYS A 423 -26.68 5.42 -15.10
C LYS A 423 -26.74 4.30 -16.15
N SER A 424 -26.02 3.20 -15.92
CA SER A 424 -26.07 1.95 -16.69
C SER A 424 -26.82 0.90 -15.88
#